data_AF-A0A6A3SV50-F1
#
_entry.id   AF-A0A6A3SV50-F1
#
_cell.length_a   1.000
_cell.length_b   1.000
_cell.length_c   1.000
_cell.angle_alpha   90.00
_cell.angle_beta   90.00
_cell.angle_gamma   90.00
#
_symmetry.space_group_name_H-M   'P 1'
#
loop_
_entity.id
_entity.type
_entity.pdbx_description
1 polymer ?
#
loop_
_entity_poly.entity_id
_entity_poly.type
_entity_poly.pdbx_seq_one_letter_code
_entity_poly.pdbx_strand_id
1 'polypeptide(L)'
;MIDRDIAPKTYAEWEMPKNLTEKVIQLASSGDLQTLQLTNRYLPQLPEELRRCKRMRHLTLEYTHTYTLPDWIKEFTKLEYLYVVSKTLVYRYYNKN
;
A
#
# COMPACT_ATOMS: atom_id res chain seq x y z
N MET A 1 -5.79 9.09 2.41
CA MET A 1 -6.76 7.99 2.44
C MET A 1 -6.46 7.17 3.66
N ILE A 2 -7.46 7.02 4.52
CA ILE A 2 -7.42 6.08 5.63
C ILE A 2 -8.40 5.00 5.20
N ASP A 3 -7.88 3.82 4.85
CA ASP A 3 -8.73 2.67 4.60
C ASP A 3 -9.31 2.21 5.94
N ARG A 4 -10.53 2.68 6.24
CA ARG A 4 -11.26 2.36 7.48
C ARG A 4 -11.88 0.97 7.46
N ASP A 5 -11.63 0.19 6.42
CA ASP A 5 -12.18 -1.15 6.25
C ASP A 5 -11.21 -2.17 6.84
N ILE A 6 -11.38 -2.42 8.14
CA ILE A 6 -10.52 -3.29 8.93
C ILE A 6 -10.93 -4.74 8.65
N ALA A 7 -10.10 -5.45 7.90
CA ALA A 7 -10.19 -6.87 7.56
C ALA A 7 -11.31 -7.27 6.56
N PRO A 8 -10.96 -7.97 5.48
CA PRO A 8 -11.92 -8.65 4.62
C PRO A 8 -12.83 -9.60 5.40
N LYS A 9 -14.09 -9.65 4.97
CA LYS A 9 -15.14 -10.45 5.62
C LYS A 9 -15.12 -11.90 5.15
N THR A 10 -14.47 -12.18 4.02
CA THR A 10 -14.38 -13.53 3.46
C THR A 10 -12.96 -13.90 3.06
N TYR A 11 -12.64 -15.19 3.06
CA TYR A 11 -11.35 -15.71 2.57
C TYR A 11 -11.09 -15.31 1.10
N ALA A 12 -12.13 -15.28 0.27
CA ALA A 12 -12.02 -14.86 -1.12
C ALA A 12 -11.54 -13.40 -1.25
N GLU A 13 -12.04 -12.50 -0.40
CA GLU A 13 -11.59 -11.09 -0.37
C GLU A 13 -10.16 -10.93 0.17
N TRP A 14 -9.67 -11.86 1.01
CA TRP A 14 -8.27 -11.93 1.43
C TRP A 14 -7.33 -12.40 0.32
N GLU A 15 -7.78 -13.31 -0.55
CA GLU A 15 -6.99 -13.81 -1.68
C GLU A 15 -7.06 -12.90 -2.90
N MET A 16 -8.14 -12.12 -3.05
CA MET A 16 -8.33 -11.17 -4.16
C MET A 16 -8.54 -9.74 -3.61
N PRO A 17 -7.50 -9.10 -3.06
CA PRO A 17 -7.63 -7.76 -2.50
C PRO A 17 -7.92 -6.73 -3.60
N LYS A 18 -8.77 -5.74 -3.26
CA LYS A 18 -9.10 -4.64 -4.17
C LYS A 18 -7.85 -3.86 -4.59
N ASN A 19 -7.67 -3.70 -5.90
CA ASN A 19 -6.60 -2.85 -6.46
C ASN A 19 -6.91 -1.37 -6.24
N LEU A 20 -6.00 -0.66 -5.58
CA LEU A 20 -6.12 0.75 -5.27
C LEU A 20 -5.07 1.63 -5.97
N THR A 21 -4.27 1.10 -6.89
CA THR A 21 -3.23 1.88 -7.60
C THR A 21 -3.82 3.15 -8.21
N GLU A 22 -4.88 3.04 -9.02
CA GLU A 22 -5.54 4.20 -9.64
C GLU A 22 -6.12 5.17 -8.60
N LYS A 23 -6.69 4.64 -7.52
CA LYS A 23 -7.23 5.49 -6.45
C LYS A 23 -6.13 6.28 -5.74
N VAL A 24 -4.97 5.65 -5.50
CA VAL A 24 -3.81 6.30 -4.88
C VAL A 24 -3.25 7.37 -5.83
N ILE A 25 -3.14 7.09 -7.14
CA ILE A 25 -2.73 8.07 -8.16
C ILE A 25 -3.62 9.32 -8.07
N GLN A 26 -4.95 9.13 -8.14
CA GLN A 26 -5.90 10.24 -8.09
C GLN A 26 -5.79 11.06 -6.81
N LEU A 27 -5.65 10.40 -5.66
CA LEU A 27 -5.53 11.10 -4.37
C LEU A 27 -4.18 11.79 -4.18
N ALA A 28 -3.12 11.27 -4.78
CA ALA A 28 -1.79 11.87 -4.73
C ALA A 28 -1.61 13.00 -5.76
N SER A 29 -2.52 13.13 -6.73
CA SER A 29 -2.41 14.07 -7.84
C SER A 29 -2.17 15.53 -7.42
N SER A 30 -2.79 15.99 -6.33
CA SER A 30 -2.61 17.36 -5.81
C SER A 30 -1.32 17.55 -5.01
N GLY A 31 -0.67 16.47 -4.56
CA GLY A 31 0.49 16.53 -3.67
C GLY A 31 0.19 16.86 -2.21
N ASP A 32 -1.08 16.97 -1.82
CA ASP A 32 -1.47 17.35 -0.45
C ASP A 32 -1.61 16.18 0.52
N LEU A 33 -1.40 14.95 0.05
CA LEU A 33 -1.59 13.76 0.88
C LEU A 33 -0.59 13.73 2.04
N GLN A 34 -1.09 13.74 3.27
CA GLN A 34 -0.27 13.65 4.48
C GLN A 34 -0.31 12.26 5.13
N THR A 35 -1.35 11.49 4.83
CA THR A 35 -1.59 10.17 5.41
C THR A 35 -2.10 9.21 4.34
N LEU A 36 -1.40 8.08 4.21
CA LEU A 36 -1.83 6.92 3.44
C LEU A 36 -1.76 5.69 4.34
N GLN A 37 -2.93 5.11 4.66
CA GLN A 37 -3.04 3.89 5.46
C GLN A 37 -3.89 2.89 4.69
N LEU A 38 -3.30 1.75 4.34
CA LEU A 38 -3.91 0.68 3.57
C LEU A 38 -3.69 -0.66 4.27
N THR A 39 -4.76 -1.45 4.40
CA THR A 39 -4.73 -2.81 4.94
C THR A 39 -5.44 -3.75 3.98
N ASN A 40 -4.77 -4.84 3.56
CA ASN A 40 -5.29 -5.83 2.63
C ASN A 40 -5.88 -5.22 1.33
N ARG A 41 -5.06 -4.41 0.65
CA ARG A 41 -5.36 -3.80 -0.65
C ARG A 41 -4.23 -4.08 -1.63
N TYR A 42 -4.52 -4.25 -2.90
CA TYR A 42 -3.44 -4.44 -3.85
C TYR A 42 -2.81 -3.09 -4.23
N LEU A 43 -1.57 -2.88 -3.79
CA LEU A 43 -0.69 -1.75 -4.14
C LEU A 43 0.77 -2.25 -4.22
N PRO A 44 1.12 -3.01 -5.28
CA PRO A 44 2.40 -3.70 -5.36
C PRO A 44 3.61 -2.76 -5.47
N GLN A 45 3.37 -1.56 -6.00
CA GLN A 45 4.36 -0.49 -6.14
C GLN A 45 3.71 0.83 -5.74
N LEU A 46 4.50 1.72 -5.14
CA LEU A 46 4.06 3.09 -4.89
C LEU A 46 4.07 3.88 -6.20
N PRO A 47 2.96 4.51 -6.60
CA PRO A 47 2.91 5.29 -7.84
C PRO A 47 3.74 6.57 -7.73
N GLU A 48 4.30 7.04 -8.84
CA GLU A 48 5.20 8.19 -8.87
C GLU A 48 4.51 9.50 -8.42
N GLU A 49 3.19 9.61 -8.60
CA GLU A 49 2.39 10.73 -8.09
C GLU A 49 2.50 10.87 -6.57
N LEU A 50 2.66 9.76 -5.84
CA LEU A 50 2.84 9.77 -4.40
C LEU A 50 4.13 10.51 -4.00
N ARG A 51 5.18 10.48 -4.84
CA ARG A 51 6.44 11.22 -4.62
C ARG A 51 6.23 12.73 -4.45
N ARG A 52 5.17 13.29 -5.06
CA ARG A 52 4.82 14.72 -4.97
C ARG A 52 4.30 15.11 -3.58
N CYS A 53 3.85 14.14 -2.79
CA CYS A 53 3.26 14.35 -1.48
C CYS A 53 4.31 14.67 -0.40
N LYS A 54 5.03 15.79 -0.53
CA LYS A 54 6.14 16.19 0.35
C LYS A 54 5.72 16.47 1.81
N ARG A 55 4.42 16.59 2.06
CA ARG A 55 3.82 16.74 3.39
C ARG A 55 3.42 15.39 4.01
N MET A 56 3.77 14.25 3.41
CA MET A 56 3.50 12.93 3.98
C MET A 56 4.11 12.82 5.38
N ARG A 57 3.27 12.50 6.37
CA ARG A 57 3.63 12.26 7.77
C ARG A 57 3.44 10.80 8.18
N HIS A 58 2.45 10.11 7.60
CA HIS A 58 2.13 8.73 7.96
C HIS A 58 1.92 7.86 6.72
N LEU A 59 2.74 6.81 6.57
CA LEU A 59 2.61 5.81 5.53
C LEU A 59 2.53 4.41 6.16
N THR A 60 1.38 3.77 6.03
CA THR A 60 1.10 2.43 6.56
C THR A 60 0.58 1.54 5.44
N LEU A 61 1.30 0.46 5.15
CA LEU A 61 1.00 -0.48 4.06
C LEU A 61 1.04 -1.90 4.62
N GLU A 62 -0.11 -2.47 4.91
CA GLU A 62 -0.25 -3.79 5.54
C GLU A 62 -0.94 -4.76 4.58
N TYR A 63 -0.28 -5.88 4.31
CA TYR A 63 -0.74 -6.90 3.36
C TYR A 63 -1.05 -6.33 1.98
N THR A 64 -0.28 -5.32 1.56
CA THR A 64 -0.57 -4.57 0.32
C THR A 64 0.06 -5.15 -0.94
N HIS A 65 0.76 -6.27 -0.81
CA HIS A 65 1.63 -6.83 -1.85
C HIS A 65 2.77 -5.87 -2.26
N THR A 66 3.02 -4.80 -1.49
CA THR A 66 4.15 -3.90 -1.71
C THR A 66 5.44 -4.64 -1.39
N TYR A 67 6.24 -4.99 -2.39
CA TYR A 67 7.47 -5.77 -2.21
C TYR A 67 8.74 -4.92 -2.18
N THR A 68 8.67 -3.70 -2.72
CA THR A 68 9.78 -2.75 -2.71
C THR A 68 9.29 -1.34 -2.39
N LEU A 69 10.14 -0.55 -1.75
CA LEU A 69 9.99 0.89 -1.66
C LEU A 69 10.88 1.52 -2.74
N PRO A 70 10.39 2.53 -3.48
CA PRO A 70 11.20 3.22 -4.48
C PRO A 70 12.25 4.11 -3.81
N ASP A 71 13.37 4.36 -4.50
CA ASP A 71 14.50 5.14 -3.96
C ASP A 71 14.12 6.56 -3.52
N TRP A 72 13.08 7.14 -4.13
CA TRP A 72 12.59 8.46 -3.77
C TRP A 72 11.85 8.50 -2.44
N ILE A 73 11.60 7.36 -1.76
CA ILE A 73 10.94 7.33 -0.45
C ILE A 73 11.67 8.20 0.59
N LYS A 74 12.99 8.33 0.45
CA LYS A 74 13.85 9.21 1.27
C LYS A 74 13.53 10.70 1.11
N GLU A 75 12.80 11.09 0.07
CA GLU A 75 12.38 12.48 -0.15
C GLU A 75 11.19 12.89 0.75
N PHE A 76 10.54 11.96 1.44
CA PHE A 76 9.52 12.27 2.45
C PHE A 76 10.15 12.72 3.76
N THR A 77 10.76 13.91 3.75
CA THR A 77 11.50 14.48 4.89
C THR A 77 10.61 14.88 6.08
N LYS A 78 9.28 14.83 5.92
CA LYS A 78 8.28 15.05 6.97
C LYS A 78 7.65 13.75 7.49
N LEU A 79 8.11 12.58 7.02
CA LEU A 79 7.57 11.30 7.43
C LEU A 79 7.93 11.02 8.88
N GLU A 80 6.91 10.78 9.70
CA GLU A 80 7.05 10.48 11.13
C GLU A 80 6.82 9.00 11.41
N TYR A 81 5.96 8.36 10.61
CA TYR A 81 5.65 6.94 10.74
C TYR A 81 5.68 6.25 9.37
N LEU A 82 6.51 5.21 9.27
CA LEU A 82 6.57 4.29 8.15
C LEU A 82 6.41 2.86 8.66
N TYR A 83 5.36 2.18 8.22
CA TYR A 83 5.13 0.78 8.53
C TYR A 83 4.72 0.04 7.26
N VAL A 84 5.49 -1.00 6.90
CA VAL A 84 5.28 -1.76 5.68
C VAL A 84 5.40 -3.23 6.00
N VAL A 85 4.31 -3.96 5.81
CA VAL A 85 4.24 -5.42 5.96
C VAL A 85 3.62 -5.96 4.69
N SER A 86 4.40 -6.75 3.94
CA SER A 86 3.92 -7.37 2.71
C SER A 86 3.40 -8.78 2.96
N LYS A 87 2.47 -9.27 2.12
CA LYS A 87 2.10 -10.69 2.10
C LYS A 87 3.26 -11.44 1.42
N THR A 88 4.21 -11.96 2.20
CA THR A 88 5.23 -12.88 1.67
C THR A 88 4.54 -14.19 1.32
N LEU A 89 4.27 -14.43 0.04
CA LEU A 89 3.86 -15.76 -0.41
C LEU A 89 5.08 -16.69 -0.34
N VAL A 90 5.21 -17.42 0.77
CA VAL A 90 5.98 -18.66 0.81
C VAL A 90 5.26 -19.65 -0.10
N TYR A 91 5.92 -20.12 -1.16
CA TYR A 91 5.40 -21.11 -2.11
C TYR A 91 4.70 -22.27 -1.37
N ARG A 92 3.41 -22.49 -1.64
CA ARG A 92 2.73 -23.76 -1.34
C ARG A 92 2.67 -24.58 -2.62
N TYR A 93 3.51 -25.61 -2.68
CA TYR A 93 3.45 -26.64 -3.71
C TYR A 93 2.13 -27.40 -3.57
N TYR A 94 1.23 -27.30 -4.56
CA TYR A 94 0.13 -28.26 -4.69
C TYR A 94 0.55 -29.31 -5.71
N ASN A 95 0.90 -30.50 -5.23
CA ASN A 95 1.06 -31.66 -6.07
C ASN A 95 -0.35 -32.11 -6.48
N LYS A 96 -0.74 -31.84 -7.74
CA LYS A 96 -1.93 -32.46 -8.32
C LYS A 96 -1.53 -33.89 -8.69
N ASN A 97 -1.95 -34.85 -7.87
CA ASN A 97 -2.21 -36.20 -8.34
C ASN A 97 -3.52 -36.19 -9.13
#